data_AF-A0A1Q8VAR2-F1
#
_entry.id   AF-A0A1Q8VAR2-F1
#
_cell.length_a   1.000
_cell.length_b   1.000
_cell.length_c   1.000
_cell.angle_alpha   90.00
_cell.angle_beta   90.00
_cell.angle_gamma   90.00
#
_symmetry.space_group_name_H-M   'P 1'
#
loop_
_entity.id
_entity.type
_entity.pdbx_description
1 polymer ?
#
loop_
_entity_poly.entity_id
_entity_poly.type
_entity_poly.pdbx_seq_one_letter_code
_entity_poly.pdbx_strand_id
1 'polypeptide(L)'
;MHPFRAVSSVGAVLTALPLALGALVAPAAAPPAAAAPGQATLASPQVLPTPQIDGIVWDQVVVGNTVYVVGEFKNARPFGAAEGENESPRYNAMAFDITTGALLDWAPKVNGKISSVTASADGSTIYLGGTFTSVNDETVYRVAAVDATGKRKPLGASANGAVWDLELSPDGSTLYLAGSFTQLNSSARQRAGAVDLKTHRVTGFAPQVDDYMVRSITVAADNSAVAIGGSFTSVGGASDAYGLAVLEKDGSLRQTNIASVVRNAGHRSGIMSMKSDSRGVYAVAYSQEGAFEGMFRASWTTGDIDLMADCHGDTYDVLPTNDVIYIAGHTHDCSNIGGFPDGEERSVYHHAVGFSSTATGTVGRNREWGYSDFEGQPAPTQYHGFLPGFANGSYSGLNQAVWTVEGNGQYIVYGGEFVAVNGIHQQGLVRFSASGGDINAEYPGDNGGDKGKDKKGKKHKKGKKHKKGKKHKKQDVWNDEDGQDGQDGQDDQDDQDHDGGRQDDQDDER
;
A
#
# COMPACT_ATOMS: atom_id res chain seq x y z
N MET A 1 -14.14 93.16 -1.83
CA MET A 1 -13.61 93.94 -0.69
C MET A 1 -13.33 92.97 0.45
N HIS A 2 -12.08 92.80 0.86
CA HIS A 2 -11.72 92.18 2.14
C HIS A 2 -12.10 93.17 3.28
N PRO A 3 -12.46 92.71 4.50
CA PRO A 3 -11.43 92.25 5.45
C PRO A 3 -11.83 91.20 6.51
N PHE A 4 -10.81 90.44 6.94
CA PHE A 4 -10.39 90.10 8.32
C PHE A 4 -11.36 90.43 9.49
N ARG A 5 -11.53 89.62 10.56
CA ARG A 5 -10.54 89.25 11.60
C ARG A 5 -11.21 88.36 12.69
N ALA A 6 -10.37 87.76 13.52
CA ALA A 6 -10.61 86.72 14.52
C ALA A 6 -11.32 87.14 15.83
N VAL A 7 -11.90 86.16 16.56
CA VAL A 7 -11.87 86.06 18.04
C VAL A 7 -11.91 84.58 18.46
N SER A 8 -11.04 84.22 19.41
CA SER A 8 -10.93 82.92 20.08
C SER A 8 -12.01 82.68 21.15
N SER A 9 -12.38 81.41 21.35
CA SER A 9 -12.80 80.91 22.67
C SER A 9 -12.50 79.41 22.80
N VAL A 10 -11.69 79.09 23.81
CA VAL A 10 -11.25 77.76 24.24
C VAL A 10 -12.28 77.16 25.18
N GLY A 11 -12.52 75.84 25.08
CA GLY A 11 -12.96 75.05 26.23
C GLY A 11 -13.92 73.90 25.93
N ALA A 12 -13.38 72.69 25.74
CA ALA A 12 -13.79 71.44 26.40
C ALA A 12 -13.22 70.24 25.60
N VAL A 13 -12.07 69.73 26.03
CA VAL A 13 -11.52 68.47 25.54
C VAL A 13 -12.27 67.34 26.23
N LEU A 14 -13.22 66.72 25.52
CA LEU A 14 -13.69 65.36 25.79
C LEU A 14 -12.83 64.42 24.95
N THR A 15 -11.85 63.78 25.56
CA THR A 15 -11.10 62.68 24.94
C THR A 15 -12.04 61.48 24.80
N ALA A 16 -12.67 61.34 23.63
CA ALA A 16 -13.24 60.08 23.20
C ALA A 16 -12.09 59.09 22.96
N LEU A 17 -12.01 58.02 23.76
CA LEU A 17 -11.18 56.87 23.41
C LEU A 17 -11.76 56.23 22.15
N PRO A 18 -10.98 56.03 21.07
CA PRO A 18 -11.37 55.09 20.03
C PRO A 18 -11.19 53.67 20.59
N LEU A 19 -12.29 52.93 20.70
CA LEU A 19 -12.26 51.47 20.76
C LEU A 19 -11.69 50.96 19.43
N ALA A 20 -10.37 50.75 19.40
CA ALA A 20 -9.73 49.98 18.36
C ALA A 20 -10.16 48.51 18.54
N LEU A 21 -11.06 48.02 17.69
CA LEU A 21 -11.20 46.58 17.46
C LEU A 21 -9.88 46.10 16.85
N GLY A 22 -8.99 45.58 17.70
CA GLY A 22 -7.84 44.82 17.26
C GLY A 22 -8.34 43.53 16.63
N ALA A 23 -8.24 43.42 15.31
CA ALA A 23 -8.30 42.11 14.66
C ALA A 23 -7.15 41.28 15.24
N LEU A 24 -7.48 40.19 15.95
CA LEU A 24 -6.52 39.16 16.29
C LEU A 24 -6.08 38.51 14.98
N VAL A 25 -5.01 39.03 14.39
CA VAL A 25 -4.27 38.33 13.34
C VAL A 25 -3.62 37.15 14.04
N ALA A 26 -4.17 35.96 13.84
CA ALA A 26 -3.47 34.73 14.21
C ALA A 26 -2.09 34.76 13.55
N PRO A 27 -0.98 34.43 14.25
CA PRO A 27 0.31 34.39 13.60
C PRO A 27 0.23 33.35 12.49
N ALA A 28 0.41 33.79 11.24
CA ALA A 28 0.70 32.86 10.17
C ALA A 28 1.95 32.08 10.59
N ALA A 29 1.84 30.76 10.70
CA ALA A 29 2.99 29.91 10.93
C ALA A 29 4.02 30.22 9.84
N ALA A 30 5.21 30.66 10.24
CA ALA A 30 6.30 30.85 9.31
C ALA A 30 6.59 29.51 8.60
N PRO A 31 6.83 29.51 7.28
CA PRO A 31 7.27 28.28 6.61
C PRO A 31 8.53 27.77 7.33
N PRO A 32 8.68 26.43 7.51
CA PRO A 32 9.87 25.89 8.14
C PRO A 32 11.11 26.40 7.43
N ALA A 33 12.13 26.82 8.19
CA ALA A 33 13.42 27.15 7.63
C ALA A 33 13.95 25.95 6.84
N ALA A 34 14.41 26.18 5.61
CA ALA A 34 15.02 25.14 4.78
C ALA A 34 16.17 24.48 5.55
N ALA A 35 16.16 23.15 5.63
CA ALA A 35 17.19 22.38 6.30
C ALA A 35 18.57 22.66 5.67
N ALA A 36 19.61 22.67 6.51
CA ALA A 36 20.98 22.81 6.04
C ALA A 36 21.34 21.66 5.07
N PRO A 37 22.20 21.88 4.06
CA PRO A 37 22.53 20.84 3.08
C PRO A 37 23.20 19.65 3.77
N GLY A 38 22.62 18.45 3.63
CA GLY A 38 23.24 17.18 4.05
C GLY A 38 22.50 16.41 5.14
N GLN A 39 21.35 16.86 5.62
CA GLN A 39 20.53 16.10 6.56
C GLN A 39 19.22 15.66 5.88
N ALA A 40 19.04 14.35 5.69
CA ALA A 40 17.80 13.79 5.18
C ALA A 40 16.64 14.33 6.04
N THR A 41 15.60 14.86 5.39
CA THR A 41 14.44 15.34 6.14
C THR A 41 13.49 14.17 6.35
N LEU A 42 13.55 13.64 7.58
CA LEU A 42 12.77 12.50 8.02
C LEU A 42 11.39 12.95 8.50
N ALA A 43 10.42 12.06 8.35
CA ALA A 43 9.06 12.31 8.79
C ALA A 43 8.97 12.34 10.31
N SER A 44 8.11 13.19 10.84
CA SER A 44 7.80 13.20 12.26
C SER A 44 6.81 12.09 12.58
N PRO A 45 7.06 11.24 13.60
CA PRO A 45 6.12 10.19 14.01
C PRO A 45 4.90 10.76 14.76
N GLN A 46 4.70 12.09 14.78
CA GLN A 46 3.54 12.73 15.40
C GLN A 46 2.29 12.59 14.52
N VAL A 47 1.25 11.99 15.08
CA VAL A 47 -0.04 11.79 14.41
C VAL A 47 -0.69 13.13 14.08
N LEU A 48 -1.10 13.31 12.83
CA LEU A 48 -1.92 14.44 12.40
C LEU A 48 -3.40 14.02 12.24
N PRO A 49 -4.35 14.96 12.44
CA PRO A 49 -5.77 14.68 12.22
C PRO A 49 -6.03 14.08 10.85
N THR A 50 -6.62 12.89 10.81
CA THR A 50 -6.90 12.10 9.61
C THR A 50 -8.27 11.45 9.75
N PRO A 51 -9.09 11.34 8.69
CA PRO A 51 -10.33 10.58 8.75
C PRO A 51 -10.06 9.12 9.14
N GLN A 52 -11.06 8.44 9.67
CA GLN A 52 -11.01 7.04 10.06
C GLN A 52 -11.99 6.24 9.20
N ILE A 53 -11.73 4.95 8.99
CA ILE A 53 -12.62 4.02 8.29
C ILE A 53 -13.01 2.83 9.17
N ASP A 54 -14.09 2.11 8.82
CA ASP A 54 -14.62 0.95 9.54
C ASP A 54 -14.28 -0.38 8.86
N GLY A 55 -13.05 -0.51 8.36
CA GLY A 55 -12.58 -1.71 7.67
C GLY A 55 -11.08 -1.71 7.40
N ILE A 56 -10.70 -2.00 6.16
CA ILE A 56 -9.31 -2.07 5.71
C ILE A 56 -9.09 -1.20 4.47
N VAL A 57 -7.98 -0.48 4.46
CA VAL A 57 -7.47 0.21 3.26
C VAL A 57 -6.48 -0.70 2.55
N TRP A 58 -6.69 -0.90 1.25
CA TRP A 58 -5.81 -1.72 0.41
C TRP A 58 -4.83 -0.88 -0.41
N ASP A 59 -5.27 0.27 -0.90
CA ASP A 59 -4.43 1.13 -1.74
C ASP A 59 -4.86 2.61 -1.67
N GLN A 60 -3.94 3.48 -2.05
CA GLN A 60 -4.10 4.93 -2.05
C GLN A 60 -3.39 5.56 -3.24
N VAL A 61 -3.83 6.74 -3.64
CA VAL A 61 -3.07 7.59 -4.56
C VAL A 61 -3.20 9.05 -4.16
N VAL A 62 -2.09 9.79 -4.20
CA VAL A 62 -2.04 11.21 -3.88
C VAL A 62 -1.95 12.05 -5.15
N VAL A 63 -2.94 12.91 -5.38
CA VAL A 63 -2.95 13.87 -6.48
C VAL A 63 -3.01 15.28 -5.91
N GLY A 64 -1.87 15.98 -5.96
CA GLY A 64 -1.72 17.28 -5.31
C GLY A 64 -1.96 17.19 -3.80
N ASN A 65 -3.09 17.75 -3.35
CA ASN A 65 -3.51 17.70 -1.94
C ASN A 65 -4.59 16.66 -1.66
N THR A 66 -5.12 15.97 -2.66
CA THR A 66 -6.19 14.99 -2.47
C THR A 66 -5.58 13.59 -2.37
N VAL A 67 -5.94 12.86 -1.31
CA VAL A 67 -5.68 11.43 -1.19
C VAL A 67 -6.96 10.71 -1.59
N TYR A 68 -6.90 9.87 -2.61
CA TYR A 68 -7.95 8.89 -2.91
C TYR A 68 -7.58 7.59 -2.22
N VAL A 69 -8.53 7.03 -1.50
CA VAL A 69 -8.35 5.84 -0.65
C VAL A 69 -9.34 4.79 -1.07
N VAL A 70 -8.87 3.56 -1.26
CA VAL A 70 -9.70 2.42 -1.64
C VAL A 70 -9.42 1.21 -0.77
N GLY A 71 -10.42 0.35 -0.62
CA GLY A 71 -10.27 -0.81 0.24
C GLY A 71 -11.52 -1.68 0.36
N GLU A 72 -11.79 -2.08 1.59
CA GLU A 72 -13.03 -2.74 1.99
C GLU A 72 -13.54 -2.11 3.30
N PHE A 73 -14.50 -1.20 3.17
CA PHE A 73 -15.07 -0.42 4.28
C PHE A 73 -16.40 0.21 3.85
N LYS A 74 -17.25 0.55 4.82
CA LYS A 74 -18.63 1.04 4.60
C LYS A 74 -18.82 2.50 5.00
N ASN A 75 -17.98 3.01 5.90
CA ASN A 75 -18.11 4.34 6.45
C ASN A 75 -16.75 4.98 6.67
N ALA A 76 -16.73 6.30 6.60
CA ALA A 76 -15.65 7.12 7.11
C ALA A 76 -16.17 8.05 8.21
N ARG A 77 -15.31 8.40 9.17
CA ARG A 77 -15.65 9.36 10.24
C ARG A 77 -14.50 10.33 10.50
N PRO A 78 -14.76 11.52 11.07
CA PRO A 78 -13.71 12.48 11.38
C PRO A 78 -12.67 11.95 12.38
N PHE A 79 -11.50 12.60 12.43
CA PHE A 79 -10.49 12.38 13.46
C PHE A 79 -11.09 12.51 14.87
N GLY A 80 -10.82 11.55 15.75
CA GLY A 80 -11.28 11.55 17.14
C GLY A 80 -12.76 11.21 17.35
N ALA A 81 -13.55 10.99 16.29
CA ALA A 81 -14.92 10.48 16.41
C ALA A 81 -14.91 8.99 16.78
N ALA A 82 -15.79 8.59 17.70
CA ALA A 82 -15.99 7.19 18.06
C ALA A 82 -16.73 6.41 16.94
N GLU A 83 -16.67 5.09 16.98
CA GLU A 83 -17.48 4.23 16.10
C GLU A 83 -18.98 4.57 16.26
N GLY A 84 -19.70 4.71 15.15
CA GLY A 84 -21.10 5.14 15.12
C GLY A 84 -21.33 6.65 15.23
N GLU A 85 -20.29 7.48 15.42
CA GLU A 85 -20.42 8.93 15.51
C GLU A 85 -19.95 9.66 14.25
N ASN A 86 -20.79 10.57 13.73
CA ASN A 86 -20.48 11.41 12.56
C ASN A 86 -20.03 10.60 11.33
N GLU A 87 -20.58 9.40 11.17
CA GLU A 87 -20.27 8.52 10.04
C GLU A 87 -20.83 9.08 8.74
N SER A 88 -19.99 9.03 7.72
CA SER A 88 -20.31 9.32 6.33
C SER A 88 -20.20 8.03 5.53
N PRO A 89 -21.28 7.55 4.88
CA PRO A 89 -21.22 6.33 4.08
C PRO A 89 -20.16 6.41 2.98
N ARG A 90 -19.36 5.36 2.84
CA ARG A 90 -18.33 5.19 1.82
C ARG A 90 -18.40 3.76 1.31
N TYR A 91 -18.49 3.58 -0.01
CA TYR A 91 -18.65 2.25 -0.58
C TYR A 91 -17.31 1.77 -1.11
N ASN A 92 -16.40 1.43 -0.18
CA ASN A 92 -15.03 0.99 -0.46
C ASN A 92 -14.10 2.05 -1.08
N ALA A 93 -14.55 3.31 -1.18
CA ALA A 93 -13.81 4.41 -1.76
C ALA A 93 -14.11 5.73 -1.03
N MET A 94 -13.08 6.52 -0.74
CA MET A 94 -13.21 7.86 -0.19
C MET A 94 -12.05 8.77 -0.63
N ALA A 95 -12.19 10.08 -0.44
CA ALA A 95 -11.07 10.99 -0.56
C ALA A 95 -10.99 11.96 0.62
N PHE A 96 -9.80 12.45 0.90
CA PHE A 96 -9.58 13.49 1.90
C PHE A 96 -8.46 14.46 1.50
N ASP A 97 -8.45 15.64 2.09
CA ASP A 97 -7.37 16.62 1.88
C ASP A 97 -6.19 16.30 2.82
N ILE A 98 -5.02 16.02 2.24
CA ILE A 98 -3.82 15.60 2.97
C ILE A 98 -3.23 16.68 3.88
N THR A 99 -3.52 17.96 3.63
CA THR A 99 -2.98 19.08 4.40
C THR A 99 -3.78 19.30 5.69
N THR A 100 -5.10 19.18 5.59
CA THR A 100 -6.05 19.49 6.67
C THR A 100 -6.58 18.24 7.37
N GLY A 101 -6.60 17.09 6.70
CA GLY A 101 -7.30 15.89 7.16
C GLY A 101 -8.82 15.94 6.97
N ALA A 102 -9.33 16.89 6.19
CA ALA A 102 -10.77 17.02 5.95
C ALA A 102 -11.25 15.94 4.97
N LEU A 103 -12.30 15.20 5.36
CA LEU A 103 -13.01 14.28 4.48
C LEU A 103 -13.65 15.07 3.32
N LEU A 104 -13.50 14.59 2.09
CA LEU A 104 -14.10 15.18 0.89
C LEU A 104 -15.39 14.44 0.49
N ASP A 105 -16.20 15.08 -0.35
CA ASP A 105 -17.49 14.56 -0.83
C ASP A 105 -17.37 13.44 -1.88
N TRP A 106 -16.15 13.13 -2.33
CA TRP A 106 -15.90 12.05 -3.28
C TRP A 106 -16.22 10.69 -2.65
N ALA A 107 -17.33 10.09 -3.09
CA ALA A 107 -17.86 8.84 -2.56
C ALA A 107 -18.58 8.02 -3.65
N PRO A 108 -17.88 7.53 -4.69
CA PRO A 108 -18.49 6.65 -5.68
C PRO A 108 -19.02 5.36 -5.01
N LYS A 109 -20.14 4.84 -5.52
CA LYS A 109 -20.79 3.64 -4.99
C LYS A 109 -20.25 2.38 -5.67
N VAL A 110 -19.38 1.63 -5.00
CA VAL A 110 -18.80 0.38 -5.54
C VAL A 110 -19.24 -0.82 -4.70
N ASN A 111 -19.72 -1.89 -5.35
CA ASN A 111 -20.36 -3.01 -4.66
C ASN A 111 -19.42 -4.14 -4.19
N GLY A 112 -18.11 -3.95 -4.28
CA GLY A 112 -17.12 -4.95 -3.89
C GLY A 112 -15.77 -4.32 -3.58
N LYS A 113 -14.84 -5.15 -3.10
CA LYS A 113 -13.48 -4.74 -2.75
C LYS A 113 -12.81 -4.02 -3.92
N ILE A 114 -12.18 -2.91 -3.62
CA ILE A 114 -11.29 -2.19 -4.53
C ILE A 114 -9.87 -2.41 -4.00
N SER A 115 -9.05 -3.05 -4.82
CA SER A 115 -7.69 -3.46 -4.46
C SER A 115 -6.65 -2.42 -4.86
N SER A 116 -6.93 -1.62 -5.89
CA SER A 116 -5.98 -0.64 -6.43
C SER A 116 -6.66 0.62 -6.96
N VAL A 117 -5.97 1.74 -6.81
CA VAL A 117 -6.35 3.05 -7.32
C VAL A 117 -5.15 3.75 -7.94
N THR A 118 -5.32 4.27 -9.15
CA THR A 118 -4.34 5.17 -9.78
C THR A 118 -5.08 6.35 -10.42
N ALA A 119 -4.37 7.42 -10.76
CA ALA A 119 -4.99 8.65 -11.24
C ALA A 119 -4.21 9.26 -12.40
N SER A 120 -4.93 9.92 -13.32
CA SER A 120 -4.28 10.77 -14.31
C SER A 120 -3.51 11.89 -13.60
N ALA A 121 -2.40 12.35 -14.21
CA ALA A 121 -1.52 13.36 -13.60
C ALA A 121 -2.24 14.67 -13.23
N ASP A 122 -3.33 15.00 -13.92
CA ASP A 122 -4.18 16.17 -13.66
C ASP A 122 -5.32 15.92 -12.66
N GLY A 123 -5.46 14.69 -12.16
CA GLY A 123 -6.54 14.28 -11.25
C GLY A 123 -7.93 14.23 -11.88
N SER A 124 -8.05 14.41 -13.20
CA SER A 124 -9.36 14.44 -13.88
C SER A 124 -9.99 13.05 -14.02
N THR A 125 -9.22 11.99 -13.82
CA THR A 125 -9.66 10.60 -13.91
C THR A 125 -8.98 9.76 -12.85
N ILE A 126 -9.79 9.05 -12.08
CA ILE A 126 -9.36 8.07 -11.07
C ILE A 126 -9.76 6.69 -11.59
N TYR A 127 -8.79 5.79 -11.70
CA TYR A 127 -8.96 4.42 -12.15
C TYR A 127 -9.01 3.49 -10.94
N LEU A 128 -9.96 2.55 -10.96
CA LEU A 128 -10.22 1.63 -9.86
C LEU A 128 -10.09 0.20 -10.36
N GLY A 129 -9.34 -0.64 -9.63
CA GLY A 129 -9.15 -2.06 -9.90
C GLY A 129 -9.59 -2.89 -8.69
N GLY A 130 -10.28 -4.01 -8.89
CA GLY A 130 -10.70 -4.87 -7.77
C GLY A 130 -11.58 -6.06 -8.15
N THR A 131 -12.49 -6.42 -7.25
CA THR A 131 -13.43 -7.56 -7.38
C THR A 131 -14.90 -7.12 -7.48
N PHE A 132 -15.16 -5.86 -7.82
CA PHE A 132 -16.51 -5.30 -7.97
C PHE A 132 -17.15 -5.62 -9.34
N THR A 133 -18.48 -5.56 -9.39
CA THR A 133 -19.31 -5.76 -10.59
C THR A 133 -20.19 -4.56 -10.92
N SER A 134 -20.17 -3.52 -10.08
CA SER A 134 -20.96 -2.30 -10.26
C SER A 134 -20.24 -1.08 -9.71
N VAL A 135 -20.37 0.04 -10.43
CA VAL A 135 -19.96 1.39 -9.99
C VAL A 135 -21.11 2.35 -10.27
N ASN A 136 -21.60 3.05 -9.24
CA ASN A 136 -22.75 3.94 -9.29
C ASN A 136 -23.98 3.30 -9.93
N ASP A 137 -24.26 2.05 -9.55
CA ASP A 137 -25.39 1.24 -10.02
C ASP A 137 -25.33 0.87 -11.52
N GLU A 138 -24.21 1.14 -12.20
CA GLU A 138 -23.94 0.68 -13.57
C GLU A 138 -23.04 -0.55 -13.56
N THR A 139 -23.36 -1.54 -14.41
CA THR A 139 -22.56 -2.76 -14.56
C THR A 139 -21.16 -2.44 -15.09
N VAL A 140 -20.14 -2.77 -14.30
CA VAL A 140 -18.72 -2.63 -14.64
C VAL A 140 -17.93 -3.75 -13.96
N TYR A 141 -17.18 -4.53 -14.73
CA TYR A 141 -16.45 -5.67 -14.19
C TYR A 141 -15.00 -5.31 -13.91
N ARG A 142 -14.65 -5.29 -12.61
CA ARG A 142 -13.27 -5.32 -12.07
C ARG A 142 -12.40 -4.08 -12.32
N VAL A 143 -12.70 -3.26 -13.34
CA VAL A 143 -11.94 -2.07 -13.72
C VAL A 143 -12.90 -0.93 -14.06
N ALA A 144 -12.73 0.23 -13.44
CA ALA A 144 -13.58 1.40 -13.68
C ALA A 144 -12.76 2.68 -13.75
N ALA A 145 -13.35 3.71 -14.34
CA ALA A 145 -12.86 5.08 -14.25
C ALA A 145 -13.96 5.98 -13.67
N VAL A 146 -13.60 6.89 -12.78
CA VAL A 146 -14.46 7.96 -12.26
C VAL A 146 -13.75 9.30 -12.36
N ASP A 147 -14.48 10.41 -12.34
CA ASP A 147 -13.89 11.73 -12.25
C ASP A 147 -13.65 12.15 -10.79
N ALA A 148 -13.07 13.35 -10.60
CA ALA A 148 -12.82 13.93 -9.29
C ALA A 148 -14.10 14.25 -8.48
N THR A 149 -15.30 14.14 -9.08
CA THR A 149 -16.59 14.25 -8.38
C THR A 149 -17.19 12.88 -8.03
N GLY A 150 -16.56 11.79 -8.46
CA GLY A 150 -17.01 10.41 -8.23
C GLY A 150 -17.98 9.91 -9.31
N LYS A 151 -18.21 10.67 -10.37
CA LYS A 151 -19.06 10.24 -11.49
C LYS A 151 -18.28 9.30 -12.40
N ARG A 152 -18.94 8.23 -12.84
CA ARG A 152 -18.34 7.26 -13.76
C ARG A 152 -17.95 7.92 -15.09
N LYS A 153 -16.76 7.58 -15.59
CA LYS A 153 -16.29 7.89 -16.94
C LYS A 153 -16.27 6.61 -17.80
N PRO A 154 -16.48 6.72 -19.12
CA PRO A 154 -16.31 5.59 -20.03
C PRO A 154 -14.88 5.05 -19.97
N LEU A 155 -14.77 3.73 -19.85
CA LEU A 155 -13.51 2.99 -19.94
C LEU A 155 -13.79 1.66 -20.64
N GLY A 156 -13.19 1.44 -21.80
CA GLY A 156 -13.22 0.13 -22.46
C GLY A 156 -12.18 -0.80 -21.84
N ALA A 157 -12.38 -1.18 -20.58
CA ALA A 157 -11.60 -2.21 -19.89
C ALA A 157 -12.55 -3.06 -19.04
N SER A 158 -12.46 -4.38 -19.18
CA SER A 158 -13.26 -5.35 -18.46
C SER A 158 -12.45 -6.63 -18.31
N ALA A 159 -12.07 -6.95 -17.08
CA ALA A 159 -11.35 -8.19 -16.76
C ALA A 159 -12.35 -9.26 -16.29
N ASN A 160 -12.07 -10.53 -16.59
CA ASN A 160 -12.90 -11.66 -16.13
C ASN A 160 -12.53 -12.18 -14.72
N GLY A 161 -11.49 -11.63 -14.11
CA GLY A 161 -11.00 -12.01 -12.78
C GLY A 161 -10.54 -10.79 -11.99
N ALA A 162 -10.05 -11.00 -10.78
CA ALA A 162 -9.62 -9.91 -9.91
C ALA A 162 -8.49 -9.09 -10.56
N VAL A 163 -8.57 -7.77 -10.38
CA VAL A 163 -7.48 -6.84 -10.68
C VAL A 163 -6.90 -6.38 -9.36
N TRP A 164 -5.62 -6.65 -9.15
CA TRP A 164 -4.89 -6.38 -7.91
C TRP A 164 -4.14 -5.06 -7.96
N ASP A 165 -3.66 -4.66 -9.15
CA ASP A 165 -2.92 -3.40 -9.32
C ASP A 165 -3.15 -2.78 -10.71
N LEU A 166 -3.02 -1.45 -10.76
CA LEU A 166 -3.22 -0.60 -11.92
C LEU A 166 -2.09 0.44 -11.99
N GLU A 167 -1.50 0.60 -13.16
CA GLU A 167 -0.47 1.61 -13.38
C GLU A 167 -0.68 2.33 -14.72
N LEU A 168 -0.53 3.65 -14.73
CA LEU A 168 -0.54 4.43 -15.97
C LEU A 168 0.87 4.53 -16.56
N SER A 169 0.97 4.49 -17.89
CA SER A 169 2.20 4.92 -18.55
C SER A 169 2.52 6.38 -18.21
N PRO A 170 3.80 6.79 -18.20
CA PRO A 170 4.19 8.16 -17.87
C PRO A 170 3.51 9.25 -18.72
N ASP A 171 3.10 8.92 -19.95
CA ASP A 171 2.37 9.82 -20.85
C ASP A 171 0.83 9.77 -20.68
N GLY A 172 0.32 8.95 -19.77
CA GLY A 172 -1.10 8.75 -19.49
C GLY A 172 -1.89 8.09 -20.62
N SER A 173 -1.21 7.51 -21.63
CA SER A 173 -1.87 6.93 -22.80
C SER A 173 -2.32 5.48 -22.60
N THR A 174 -1.67 4.74 -21.70
CA THR A 174 -1.88 3.31 -21.49
C THR A 174 -2.14 3.03 -20.02
N LEU A 175 -3.18 2.23 -19.74
CA LEU A 175 -3.44 1.67 -18.41
C LEU A 175 -3.00 0.21 -18.41
N TYR A 176 -2.02 -0.11 -17.58
CA TYR A 176 -1.57 -1.46 -17.29
C TYR A 176 -2.35 -2.03 -16.11
N LEU A 177 -2.59 -3.35 -16.16
CA LEU A 177 -3.38 -4.08 -15.17
C LEU A 177 -2.62 -5.35 -14.78
N ALA A 178 -2.61 -5.63 -13.48
CA ALA A 178 -2.15 -6.89 -12.90
C ALA A 178 -3.25 -7.53 -12.06
N GLY A 179 -3.28 -8.87 -12.01
CA GLY A 179 -4.33 -9.59 -11.32
C GLY A 179 -4.25 -11.11 -11.43
N SER A 180 -5.41 -11.74 -11.26
CA SER A 180 -5.65 -13.18 -11.49
C SER A 180 -6.54 -13.46 -12.71
N PHE A 181 -6.88 -12.41 -13.48
CA PHE A 181 -7.70 -12.55 -14.68
C PHE A 181 -6.98 -13.32 -15.81
N THR A 182 -7.76 -13.92 -16.71
CA THR A 182 -7.25 -14.64 -17.90
C THR A 182 -7.66 -13.96 -19.20
N GLN A 183 -8.56 -12.97 -19.13
CA GLN A 183 -9.03 -12.18 -20.25
C GLN A 183 -9.22 -10.72 -19.87
N LEU A 184 -8.93 -9.84 -20.83
CA LEU A 184 -9.20 -8.41 -20.80
C LEU A 184 -9.94 -8.04 -22.09
N ASN A 185 -11.17 -7.53 -22.00
CA ASN A 185 -12.07 -7.29 -23.15
C ASN A 185 -12.13 -8.48 -24.12
N SER A 186 -12.33 -9.69 -23.60
CA SER A 186 -12.36 -10.96 -24.36
C SER A 186 -11.06 -11.32 -25.10
N SER A 187 -9.97 -10.57 -24.91
CA SER A 187 -8.64 -10.92 -25.40
C SER A 187 -7.89 -11.69 -24.33
N ALA A 188 -7.25 -12.80 -24.69
CA ALA A 188 -6.48 -13.62 -23.76
C ALA A 188 -5.33 -12.80 -23.15
N ARG A 189 -5.34 -12.62 -21.83
CA ARG A 189 -4.33 -11.89 -21.06
C ARG A 189 -4.18 -12.61 -19.74
N GLN A 190 -3.11 -13.37 -19.59
CA GLN A 190 -2.86 -14.17 -18.40
C GLN A 190 -2.23 -13.29 -17.33
N ARG A 191 -3.03 -12.90 -16.33
CA ARG A 191 -2.66 -12.17 -15.11
C ARG A 191 -2.15 -10.74 -15.30
N ALA A 192 -1.69 -10.36 -16.47
CA ALA A 192 -1.34 -8.99 -16.81
C ALA A 192 -1.75 -8.61 -18.24
N GLY A 193 -2.08 -7.34 -18.43
CA GLY A 193 -2.52 -6.79 -19.71
C GLY A 193 -2.57 -5.27 -19.68
N ALA A 194 -2.87 -4.65 -20.81
CA ALA A 194 -2.98 -3.19 -20.87
C ALA A 194 -4.02 -2.73 -21.90
N VAL A 195 -4.60 -1.57 -21.67
CA VAL A 195 -5.51 -0.89 -22.59
C VAL A 195 -4.96 0.48 -22.99
N ASP A 196 -5.10 0.83 -24.26
CA ASP A 196 -4.89 2.18 -24.76
C ASP A 196 -6.13 3.02 -24.41
N LEU A 197 -5.93 4.09 -23.64
CA LEU A 197 -7.00 4.91 -23.08
C LEU A 197 -7.67 5.82 -24.09
N LYS A 198 -7.05 6.07 -25.25
CA LYS A 198 -7.60 6.88 -26.33
C LYS A 198 -8.52 6.08 -27.23
N THR A 199 -8.11 4.86 -27.56
CA THR A 199 -8.80 3.96 -28.48
C THR A 199 -9.70 2.97 -27.76
N HIS A 200 -9.53 2.82 -26.44
CA HIS A 200 -10.23 1.84 -25.59
C HIS A 200 -10.01 0.40 -26.06
N ARG A 201 -8.82 0.11 -26.62
CA ARG A 201 -8.45 -1.21 -27.12
C ARG A 201 -7.38 -1.84 -26.24
N VAL A 202 -7.43 -3.16 -26.11
CA VAL A 202 -6.34 -3.92 -25.51
C VAL A 202 -5.10 -3.78 -26.38
N THR A 203 -3.96 -3.45 -25.77
CA THR A 203 -2.68 -3.24 -26.47
C THR A 203 -2.01 -4.57 -26.80
N GLY A 204 -0.82 -4.54 -27.43
CA GLY A 204 0.00 -5.72 -27.67
C GLY A 204 0.63 -6.34 -26.42
N PHE A 205 0.61 -5.66 -25.26
CA PHE A 205 1.20 -6.16 -24.01
C PHE A 205 0.47 -7.42 -23.52
N ALA A 206 1.11 -8.58 -23.68
CA ALA A 206 0.51 -9.89 -23.43
C ALA A 206 1.51 -10.91 -22.84
N PRO A 207 2.10 -10.64 -21.66
CA PRO A 207 3.01 -11.57 -21.02
C PRO A 207 2.32 -12.91 -20.73
N GLN A 208 3.08 -14.00 -20.85
CA GLN A 208 2.62 -15.35 -20.50
C GLN A 208 3.11 -15.67 -19.10
N VAL A 209 2.32 -15.29 -18.08
CA VAL A 209 2.69 -15.48 -16.67
C VAL A 209 2.12 -16.80 -16.17
N ASP A 210 2.97 -17.70 -15.67
CA ASP A 210 2.58 -19.03 -15.22
C ASP A 210 2.39 -19.10 -13.70
N ASP A 211 1.43 -19.92 -13.28
CA ASP A 211 1.05 -20.16 -11.88
C ASP A 211 0.61 -18.92 -11.08
N TYR A 212 -0.15 -19.17 -10.00
CA TYR A 212 -0.57 -18.17 -9.00
C TYR A 212 -1.11 -16.86 -9.61
N MET A 213 -0.52 -15.70 -9.27
CA MET A 213 -1.04 -14.38 -9.63
C MET A 213 0.06 -13.32 -9.74
N VAL A 214 -0.24 -12.25 -10.47
CA VAL A 214 0.51 -10.98 -10.44
C VAL A 214 -0.21 -10.04 -9.48
N ARG A 215 0.50 -9.59 -8.43
CA ARG A 215 -0.03 -8.70 -7.39
C ARG A 215 0.21 -7.23 -7.71
N SER A 216 1.35 -6.90 -8.31
CA SER A 216 1.75 -5.52 -8.59
C SER A 216 2.35 -5.34 -9.98
N ILE A 217 2.21 -4.14 -10.54
CA ILE A 217 2.74 -3.73 -11.83
C ILE A 217 3.24 -2.27 -11.75
N THR A 218 4.42 -2.00 -12.29
CA THR A 218 4.94 -0.63 -12.40
C THR A 218 5.60 -0.40 -13.75
N VAL A 219 5.69 0.85 -14.19
CA VAL A 219 6.20 1.23 -15.52
C VAL A 219 7.44 2.12 -15.35
N ALA A 220 8.50 1.84 -16.11
CA ALA A 220 9.70 2.66 -16.07
C ALA A 220 9.38 4.12 -16.39
N ALA A 221 10.03 5.07 -15.69
CA ALA A 221 9.76 6.50 -15.83
C ALA A 221 10.03 7.04 -17.26
N ASP A 222 10.93 6.40 -18.00
CA ASP A 222 11.23 6.68 -19.41
C ASP A 222 10.32 5.90 -20.39
N ASN A 223 9.34 5.18 -19.86
CA ASN A 223 8.41 4.31 -20.56
C ASN A 223 9.10 3.17 -21.34
N SER A 224 10.33 2.77 -20.98
CA SER A 224 11.10 1.75 -21.70
C SER A 224 10.72 0.30 -21.35
N ALA A 225 10.07 0.07 -20.20
CA ALA A 225 9.78 -1.27 -19.69
C ALA A 225 8.55 -1.29 -18.77
N VAL A 226 8.12 -2.49 -18.41
CA VAL A 226 7.09 -2.75 -17.40
C VAL A 226 7.62 -3.83 -16.46
N ALA A 227 7.51 -3.65 -15.15
CA ALA A 227 7.82 -4.70 -14.19
C ALA A 227 6.51 -5.29 -13.63
N ILE A 228 6.48 -6.61 -13.47
CA ILE A 228 5.39 -7.32 -12.77
C ILE A 228 5.95 -8.06 -11.56
N GLY A 229 5.18 -8.06 -10.47
CA GLY A 229 5.52 -8.65 -9.19
C GLY A 229 4.36 -9.47 -8.65
N GLY A 230 4.62 -10.62 -8.03
CA GLY A 230 3.59 -11.46 -7.44
C GLY A 230 4.16 -12.78 -6.94
N SER A 231 3.35 -13.83 -7.05
CA SER A 231 3.69 -15.19 -6.59
C SER A 231 3.90 -16.18 -7.75
N PHE A 232 3.95 -15.69 -8.99
CA PHE A 232 4.13 -16.50 -10.20
C PHE A 232 5.53 -17.13 -10.29
N THR A 233 5.64 -18.28 -10.94
CA THR A 233 6.88 -19.08 -10.96
C THR A 233 7.68 -18.92 -12.26
N SER A 234 7.06 -18.36 -13.30
CA SER A 234 7.63 -18.32 -14.64
C SER A 234 6.94 -17.26 -15.51
N VAL A 235 7.69 -16.70 -16.46
CA VAL A 235 7.14 -15.87 -17.55
C VAL A 235 7.70 -16.36 -18.89
N GLY A 236 6.83 -16.67 -19.84
CA GLY A 236 7.24 -17.18 -21.15
C GLY A 236 7.98 -18.52 -21.08
N GLY A 237 7.73 -19.32 -20.04
CA GLY A 237 8.44 -20.57 -19.75
C GLY A 237 9.81 -20.40 -19.10
N ALA A 238 10.23 -19.17 -18.77
CA ALA A 238 11.52 -18.89 -18.16
C ALA A 238 11.39 -18.81 -16.62
N SER A 239 12.07 -19.71 -15.91
CA SER A 239 12.01 -19.85 -14.44
C SER A 239 12.94 -18.89 -13.68
N ASP A 240 13.70 -18.09 -14.41
CA ASP A 240 14.40 -16.91 -13.91
C ASP A 240 13.45 -15.72 -13.71
N ALA A 241 12.24 -15.73 -14.28
CA ALA A 241 11.16 -14.82 -13.92
C ALA A 241 10.33 -15.39 -12.76
N TYR A 242 10.90 -15.37 -11.55
CA TYR A 242 10.33 -16.01 -10.35
C TYR A 242 9.88 -14.97 -9.33
N GLY A 243 8.59 -14.65 -9.34
CA GLY A 243 7.98 -13.64 -8.47
C GLY A 243 8.13 -12.20 -8.95
N LEU A 244 9.21 -11.88 -9.67
CA LEU A 244 9.42 -10.59 -10.33
C LEU A 244 9.94 -10.80 -11.76
N ALA A 245 9.39 -10.03 -12.69
CA ALA A 245 9.87 -9.99 -14.07
C ALA A 245 9.88 -8.55 -14.61
N VAL A 246 10.91 -8.20 -15.38
CA VAL A 246 10.92 -6.99 -16.21
C VAL A 246 10.57 -7.39 -17.64
N LEU A 247 9.68 -6.62 -18.27
CA LEU A 247 9.06 -6.95 -19.55
C LEU A 247 9.24 -5.79 -20.53
N GLU A 248 9.39 -6.16 -21.80
CA GLU A 248 9.22 -5.23 -22.91
C GLU A 248 7.76 -4.83 -23.08
N LYS A 249 7.49 -3.81 -23.93
CA LYS A 249 6.14 -3.27 -24.13
C LYS A 249 5.16 -4.22 -24.83
N ASP A 250 5.65 -5.28 -25.45
CA ASP A 250 4.82 -6.39 -25.97
C ASP A 250 4.56 -7.49 -24.93
N GLY A 251 5.21 -7.41 -23.75
CA GLY A 251 5.11 -8.41 -22.69
C GLY A 251 6.14 -9.53 -22.78
N SER A 252 7.09 -9.48 -23.72
CA SER A 252 8.22 -10.40 -23.75
C SER A 252 9.16 -10.15 -22.56
N LEU A 253 9.76 -11.23 -22.03
CA LEU A 253 10.64 -11.16 -20.87
C LEU A 253 11.96 -10.46 -21.22
N ARG A 254 12.28 -9.40 -20.50
CA ARG A 254 13.62 -8.79 -20.50
C ARG A 254 14.52 -9.58 -19.56
N GLN A 255 15.68 -9.96 -20.06
CA GLN A 255 16.69 -10.69 -19.29
C GLN A 255 17.36 -9.75 -18.27
N THR A 256 17.35 -10.14 -17.00
CA THR A 256 17.90 -9.36 -15.89
C THR A 256 18.52 -10.27 -14.82
N ASN A 257 19.35 -9.71 -13.94
CA ASN A 257 20.02 -10.44 -12.87
C ASN A 257 19.20 -10.56 -11.58
N ILE A 258 17.96 -10.04 -11.52
CA ILE A 258 17.20 -9.94 -10.26
C ILE A 258 17.06 -11.30 -9.58
N ALA A 259 16.67 -12.34 -10.34
CA ALA A 259 16.44 -13.67 -9.81
C ALA A 259 17.71 -14.47 -9.49
N SER A 260 18.89 -13.90 -9.74
CA SER A 260 20.14 -14.42 -9.17
C SER A 260 20.30 -14.06 -7.69
N VAL A 261 19.54 -13.06 -7.21
CA VAL A 261 19.55 -12.59 -5.83
C VAL A 261 18.23 -12.89 -5.14
N VAL A 262 17.10 -12.40 -5.68
CA VAL A 262 15.79 -12.47 -5.02
C VAL A 262 14.86 -13.42 -5.77
N ARG A 263 14.30 -14.40 -5.06
CA ARG A 263 13.37 -15.39 -5.62
C ARG A 263 12.20 -15.61 -4.66
N ASN A 264 11.11 -14.88 -4.86
CA ASN A 264 9.92 -14.92 -4.01
C ASN A 264 8.69 -15.32 -4.83
N ALA A 265 8.32 -16.59 -4.83
CA ALA A 265 7.10 -17.04 -5.48
C ALA A 265 6.48 -18.25 -4.79
N GLY A 266 5.34 -18.70 -5.28
CA GLY A 266 4.59 -19.79 -4.70
C GLY A 266 3.52 -19.34 -3.69
N HIS A 267 2.88 -20.31 -3.06
CA HIS A 267 1.72 -20.08 -2.19
C HIS A 267 2.05 -19.34 -0.89
N ARG A 268 3.35 -19.26 -0.54
CA ARG A 268 3.84 -18.77 0.76
C ARG A 268 4.89 -17.68 0.64
N SER A 269 5.14 -17.18 -0.57
CA SER A 269 6.15 -16.17 -0.85
C SER A 269 5.77 -15.39 -2.10
N GLY A 270 6.13 -14.12 -2.16
CA GLY A 270 5.81 -13.28 -3.30
C GLY A 270 6.28 -11.85 -3.16
N ILE A 271 6.29 -11.14 -4.28
CA ILE A 271 6.40 -9.68 -4.30
C ILE A 271 5.01 -9.09 -4.03
N MET A 272 4.90 -8.24 -3.01
CA MET A 272 3.63 -7.65 -2.56
C MET A 272 3.28 -6.38 -3.34
N SER A 273 4.25 -5.46 -3.45
CA SER A 273 4.09 -4.17 -4.10
C SER A 273 5.40 -3.78 -4.78
N MET A 274 5.28 -2.97 -5.83
CA MET A 274 6.39 -2.33 -6.49
C MET A 274 6.05 -0.88 -6.81
N LYS A 275 7.05 -0.01 -6.69
CA LYS A 275 7.03 1.34 -7.25
C LYS A 275 8.29 1.56 -8.06
N SER A 276 8.32 2.58 -8.90
CA SER A 276 9.52 2.89 -9.66
C SER A 276 9.76 4.39 -9.79
N ASP A 277 11.04 4.74 -9.95
CA ASP A 277 11.47 6.07 -10.33
C ASP A 277 12.65 5.97 -11.31
N SER A 278 13.31 7.08 -11.58
CA SER A 278 14.49 7.11 -12.48
C SER A 278 15.70 6.30 -11.99
N ARG A 279 15.73 5.87 -10.71
CA ARG A 279 16.80 5.08 -10.10
C ARG A 279 16.58 3.59 -10.24
N GLY A 280 15.34 3.13 -10.37
CA GLY A 280 15.05 1.71 -10.55
C GLY A 280 13.64 1.29 -10.15
N VAL A 281 13.46 -0.01 -10.04
CA VAL A 281 12.27 -0.67 -9.50
C VAL A 281 12.50 -0.95 -8.03
N TYR A 282 11.64 -0.41 -7.17
CA TYR A 282 11.55 -0.75 -5.76
C TYR A 282 10.55 -1.88 -5.62
N ALA A 283 10.90 -2.93 -4.89
CA ALA A 283 10.02 -4.05 -4.65
C ALA A 283 10.09 -4.46 -3.19
N VAL A 284 8.93 -4.87 -2.65
CA VAL A 284 8.80 -5.39 -1.30
C VAL A 284 8.19 -6.79 -1.31
N ALA A 285 8.62 -7.62 -0.37
CA ALA A 285 8.30 -9.03 -0.37
C ALA A 285 7.81 -9.55 0.97
N TYR A 286 7.08 -10.66 0.90
CA TYR A 286 6.71 -11.50 2.03
C TYR A 286 7.27 -12.90 1.82
N SER A 287 7.60 -13.62 2.90
CA SER A 287 8.06 -15.01 2.78
C SER A 287 7.89 -15.84 4.05
N GLN A 288 6.86 -16.67 4.09
CA GLN A 288 6.73 -17.69 5.14
C GLN A 288 7.74 -18.85 4.99
N GLU A 289 8.56 -18.82 3.95
CA GLU A 289 9.64 -19.79 3.67
C GLU A 289 11.02 -19.21 3.95
N GLY A 290 11.12 -17.92 4.31
CA GLY A 290 12.38 -17.23 4.59
C GLY A 290 13.23 -16.94 3.34
N ALA A 291 12.62 -16.79 2.16
CA ALA A 291 13.35 -16.44 0.94
C ALA A 291 13.93 -15.02 1.05
N PHE A 292 13.10 -14.00 0.90
CA PHE A 292 13.45 -12.59 1.15
C PHE A 292 12.24 -11.88 1.73
N GLU A 293 12.48 -11.06 2.75
CA GLU A 293 11.52 -10.12 3.32
C GLU A 293 12.21 -8.76 3.38
N GLY A 294 11.43 -7.69 3.38
CA GLY A 294 11.94 -6.32 3.32
C GLY A 294 11.83 -5.72 1.93
N MET A 295 12.79 -4.85 1.58
CA MET A 295 12.75 -4.02 0.37
C MET A 295 14.06 -4.08 -0.40
N PHE A 296 14.00 -4.10 -1.73
CA PHE A 296 15.15 -3.86 -2.58
C PHE A 296 14.86 -2.89 -3.71
N ARG A 297 15.91 -2.31 -4.29
CA ARG A 297 15.87 -1.60 -5.57
C ARG A 297 16.74 -2.30 -6.60
N ALA A 298 16.16 -2.51 -7.79
CA ALA A 298 16.83 -3.13 -8.92
C ALA A 298 16.90 -2.19 -10.14
N SER A 299 17.99 -2.31 -10.89
CA SER A 299 18.15 -1.64 -12.19
C SER A 299 17.16 -2.17 -13.24
N TRP A 300 16.47 -1.26 -13.95
CA TRP A 300 15.61 -1.59 -15.09
C TRP A 300 16.32 -2.26 -16.27
N THR A 301 17.64 -2.07 -16.38
CA THR A 301 18.44 -2.54 -17.51
C THR A 301 19.15 -3.84 -17.19
N THR A 302 19.80 -3.92 -16.03
CA THR A 302 20.64 -5.07 -15.67
C THR A 302 19.97 -5.99 -14.65
N GLY A 303 19.03 -5.47 -13.85
CA GLY A 303 18.49 -6.18 -12.69
C GLY A 303 19.42 -6.25 -11.50
N ASP A 304 20.57 -5.59 -11.55
CA ASP A 304 21.48 -5.56 -10.41
C ASP A 304 20.80 -4.82 -9.23
N ILE A 305 20.95 -5.39 -8.04
CA ILE A 305 20.44 -4.80 -6.81
C ILE A 305 21.44 -3.75 -6.33
N ASP A 306 20.99 -2.50 -6.23
CA ASP A 306 21.81 -1.37 -5.77
C ASP A 306 21.41 -0.84 -4.38
N LEU A 307 20.34 -1.41 -3.82
CA LEU A 307 19.87 -1.16 -2.47
C LEU A 307 19.06 -2.36 -1.97
N MET A 308 19.37 -2.87 -0.77
CA MET A 308 18.66 -3.97 -0.13
C MET A 308 18.53 -3.70 1.37
N ALA A 309 17.31 -3.41 1.80
CA ALA A 309 16.91 -3.46 3.20
C ALA A 309 16.51 -4.90 3.54
N ASP A 310 17.51 -5.72 3.86
CA ASP A 310 17.32 -7.07 4.42
C ASP A 310 16.84 -6.92 5.87
N CYS A 311 15.54 -6.66 6.00
CA CYS A 311 14.84 -6.54 7.27
C CYS A 311 13.69 -7.53 7.29
N HIS A 312 13.73 -8.47 8.23
CA HIS A 312 12.74 -9.52 8.37
C HIS A 312 11.39 -8.96 8.83
N GLY A 313 10.34 -9.60 8.34
CA GLY A 313 8.95 -9.20 8.44
C GLY A 313 8.31 -8.95 7.08
N ASP A 314 7.15 -9.57 6.85
CA ASP A 314 6.32 -9.33 5.67
C ASP A 314 6.21 -7.84 5.36
N THR A 315 6.58 -7.46 4.14
CA THR A 315 6.58 -6.06 3.71
C THR A 315 5.55 -5.87 2.59
N TYR A 316 4.66 -4.90 2.78
CA TYR A 316 3.42 -4.80 2.00
C TYR A 316 3.48 -3.69 0.95
N ASP A 317 4.07 -2.54 1.27
CA ASP A 317 4.12 -1.41 0.36
C ASP A 317 5.36 -0.52 0.57
N VAL A 318 5.71 0.25 -0.46
CA VAL A 318 6.92 1.09 -0.49
C VAL A 318 6.63 2.44 -1.13
N LEU A 319 7.06 3.51 -0.45
CA LEU A 319 7.04 4.88 -0.94
C LEU A 319 8.48 5.40 -1.08
N PRO A 320 9.06 5.39 -2.29
CA PRO A 320 10.33 6.05 -2.54
C PRO A 320 10.15 7.57 -2.56
N THR A 321 10.89 8.29 -1.70
CA THR A 321 11.05 9.74 -1.81
C THR A 321 12.50 10.08 -2.19
N ASN A 322 12.85 11.37 -2.21
CA ASN A 322 14.20 11.80 -2.59
C ASN A 322 15.26 11.21 -1.65
N ASP A 323 15.11 11.41 -0.34
CA ASP A 323 16.15 11.08 0.66
C ASP A 323 15.80 9.88 1.54
N VAL A 324 14.51 9.55 1.65
CA VAL A 324 14.00 8.48 2.52
C VAL A 324 13.06 7.56 1.74
N ILE A 325 13.14 6.27 1.97
CA ILE A 325 12.18 5.28 1.49
C ILE A 325 11.33 4.85 2.68
N TYR A 326 10.02 5.03 2.59
CA TYR A 326 9.09 4.65 3.65
C TYR A 326 8.40 3.35 3.30
N ILE A 327 8.24 2.50 4.30
CA ILE A 327 7.68 1.17 4.14
C ILE A 327 6.44 1.02 4.98
N ALA A 328 5.45 0.29 4.45
CA ALA A 328 4.37 -0.34 5.19
C ALA A 328 4.65 -1.84 5.28
N GLY A 329 4.54 -2.42 6.48
CA GLY A 329 4.87 -3.82 6.66
C GLY A 329 4.65 -4.31 8.09
N HIS A 330 5.41 -5.34 8.43
CA HIS A 330 5.48 -5.97 9.74
C HIS A 330 6.95 -6.18 10.12
N THR A 331 7.79 -5.16 9.98
CA THR A 331 9.24 -5.32 10.15
C THR A 331 9.58 -5.58 11.61
N HIS A 332 10.37 -6.62 11.88
CA HIS A 332 10.72 -7.04 13.24
C HIS A 332 12.22 -7.22 13.48
N ASP A 333 13.03 -7.33 12.43
CA ASP A 333 14.49 -7.41 12.57
C ASP A 333 15.20 -6.74 11.41
N CYS A 334 15.95 -5.68 11.67
CA CYS A 334 16.81 -4.99 10.70
C CYS A 334 18.30 -5.12 11.06
N SER A 335 18.67 -6.08 11.93
CA SER A 335 20.05 -6.22 12.41
C SER A 335 21.05 -6.54 11.30
N ASN A 336 20.61 -7.19 10.21
CA ASN A 336 21.44 -7.48 9.04
C ASN A 336 21.93 -6.21 8.33
N ILE A 337 21.27 -5.07 8.51
CA ILE A 337 21.71 -3.76 7.98
C ILE A 337 22.14 -2.78 9.07
N GLY A 338 22.37 -3.27 10.30
CA GLY A 338 22.77 -2.46 11.45
C GLY A 338 21.64 -1.64 12.07
N GLY A 339 20.38 -1.96 11.75
CA GLY A 339 19.19 -1.37 12.37
C GLY A 339 18.82 -2.05 13.68
N PHE A 340 17.55 -1.87 14.10
CA PHE A 340 17.03 -2.51 15.29
C PHE A 340 17.02 -4.05 15.15
N PRO A 341 17.36 -4.81 16.21
CA PRO A 341 17.27 -6.27 16.19
C PRO A 341 15.86 -6.76 16.52
N ASP A 342 15.60 -8.04 16.26
CA ASP A 342 14.47 -8.74 16.89
C ASP A 342 14.61 -8.62 18.44
N GLY A 343 13.51 -8.27 19.11
CA GLY A 343 13.50 -7.98 20.55
C GLY A 343 13.79 -9.20 21.43
N GLU A 344 14.05 -9.00 22.73
CA GLU A 344 14.24 -10.10 23.70
C GLU A 344 12.98 -10.98 23.87
N GLU A 345 11.80 -10.41 23.62
CA GLU A 345 10.56 -11.12 23.31
C GLU A 345 10.28 -10.95 21.80
N ARG A 346 10.26 -12.05 21.02
CA ARG A 346 10.02 -12.12 19.55
C ARG A 346 8.66 -11.51 19.09
N SER A 347 8.37 -10.25 19.37
CA SER A 347 6.99 -9.72 19.29
C SER A 347 6.87 -8.20 19.15
N VAL A 348 7.96 -7.44 18.94
CA VAL A 348 7.84 -6.02 18.61
C VAL A 348 7.86 -5.87 17.09
N TYR A 349 6.72 -5.42 16.55
CA TYR A 349 6.51 -5.23 15.13
C TYR A 349 6.44 -3.75 14.78
N HIS A 350 7.32 -3.30 13.89
CA HIS A 350 7.33 -1.96 13.33
C HIS A 350 6.60 -1.97 12.00
N HIS A 351 5.40 -1.39 12.01
CA HIS A 351 4.53 -1.40 10.83
C HIS A 351 4.80 -0.25 9.84
N ALA A 352 5.65 0.68 10.24
CA ALA A 352 6.18 1.77 9.43
C ALA A 352 7.67 1.96 9.75
N VAL A 353 8.52 1.88 8.74
CA VAL A 353 9.97 2.08 8.86
C VAL A 353 10.47 2.97 7.73
N GLY A 354 11.50 3.78 8.03
CA GLY A 354 12.18 4.64 7.06
C GLY A 354 13.61 4.19 6.80
N PHE A 355 14.03 4.19 5.54
CA PHE A 355 15.38 3.84 5.10
C PHE A 355 16.04 4.98 4.32
N SER A 356 17.37 5.09 4.34
CA SER A 356 18.08 5.97 3.41
C SER A 356 17.81 5.56 1.96
N SER A 357 17.64 6.54 1.07
CA SER A 357 17.35 6.27 -0.35
C SER A 357 18.57 5.83 -1.18
N THR A 358 19.75 5.85 -0.56
CA THR A 358 21.03 5.42 -1.10
C THR A 358 21.69 4.41 -0.16
N ALA A 359 22.57 3.56 -0.71
CA ALA A 359 23.36 2.64 0.09
C ALA A 359 24.35 3.42 0.98
N THR A 360 24.47 2.99 2.22
CA THR A 360 25.36 3.56 3.26
C THR A 360 26.25 2.51 3.90
N GLY A 361 26.02 1.23 3.60
CA GLY A 361 26.81 0.11 4.04
C GLY A 361 26.55 -1.12 3.16
N THR A 362 26.80 -2.30 3.74
CA THR A 362 26.52 -3.58 3.11
C THR A 362 25.71 -4.44 4.07
N VAL A 363 24.82 -5.27 3.53
CA VAL A 363 24.10 -6.29 4.29
C VAL A 363 25.15 -7.20 4.95
N GLY A 364 25.01 -7.39 6.26
CA GLY A 364 25.80 -8.31 7.05
C GLY A 364 25.23 -9.73 6.96
N ARG A 365 26.04 -10.70 7.38
CA ARG A 365 25.66 -12.11 7.39
C ARG A 365 24.39 -12.39 8.18
N ASN A 366 23.41 -13.05 7.56
CA ASN A 366 22.22 -13.53 8.24
C ASN A 366 22.56 -14.58 9.31
N ARG A 367 21.93 -14.47 10.48
CA ARG A 367 22.10 -15.40 11.61
C ARG A 367 20.80 -16.08 12.02
N GLU A 368 19.65 -15.65 11.52
CA GLU A 368 18.37 -16.27 11.84
C GLU A 368 18.12 -17.49 10.96
N TRP A 369 17.76 -18.59 11.60
CA TRP A 369 17.55 -19.86 10.92
C TRP A 369 16.29 -19.81 10.04
N GLY A 370 16.42 -20.25 8.79
CA GLY A 370 15.32 -20.29 7.82
C GLY A 370 15.33 -19.14 6.82
N TYR A 371 16.04 -18.04 7.12
CA TYR A 371 16.21 -16.93 6.18
C TYR A 371 17.41 -17.12 5.26
N SER A 372 17.28 -16.69 4.01
CA SER A 372 18.40 -16.60 3.07
C SER A 372 19.44 -15.60 3.55
N ASP A 373 20.67 -15.74 3.05
CA ASP A 373 21.79 -14.86 3.39
C ASP A 373 22.09 -13.94 2.21
N PHE A 374 22.02 -12.64 2.45
CA PHE A 374 22.24 -11.60 1.45
C PHE A 374 23.51 -10.78 1.71
N GLU A 375 24.45 -11.33 2.50
CA GLU A 375 25.72 -10.69 2.84
C GLU A 375 26.41 -10.06 1.62
N GLY A 376 26.83 -8.81 1.78
CA GLY A 376 27.56 -8.05 0.76
C GLY A 376 26.69 -7.25 -0.20
N GLN A 377 25.37 -7.43 -0.21
CA GLN A 377 24.47 -6.56 -0.98
C GLN A 377 24.53 -5.10 -0.45
N PRO A 378 24.36 -4.08 -1.29
CA PRO A 378 24.38 -2.68 -0.83
C PRO A 378 23.21 -2.39 0.12
N ALA A 379 23.49 -1.93 1.34
CA ALA A 379 22.46 -1.73 2.37
C ALA A 379 22.15 -0.24 2.61
N PRO A 380 20.88 0.14 2.79
CA PRO A 380 20.51 1.44 3.33
C PRO A 380 20.73 1.49 4.86
N THR A 381 20.68 2.69 5.42
CA THR A 381 20.54 2.90 6.87
C THR A 381 19.06 2.84 7.23
N GLN A 382 18.70 2.09 8.26
CA GLN A 382 17.38 2.16 8.91
C GLN A 382 17.36 3.35 9.88
N TYR A 383 16.35 4.23 9.78
CA TYR A 383 16.24 5.41 10.63
C TYR A 383 15.34 5.18 11.85
N HIS A 384 15.89 5.35 13.06
CA HIS A 384 15.12 5.24 14.31
C HIS A 384 14.14 6.39 14.55
N GLY A 385 14.37 7.55 13.92
CA GLY A 385 13.55 8.75 14.09
C GLY A 385 12.11 8.64 13.58
N PHE A 386 11.79 7.56 12.86
CA PHE A 386 10.45 7.31 12.35
C PHE A 386 10.06 5.84 12.56
N LEU A 387 9.51 5.58 13.74
CA LEU A 387 8.96 4.28 14.15
C LEU A 387 7.63 4.48 14.90
N PRO A 388 6.59 5.06 14.27
CA PRO A 388 5.29 5.20 14.93
C PRO A 388 4.72 3.82 15.29
N GLY A 389 4.17 3.71 16.50
CA GLY A 389 3.59 2.47 17.00
C GLY A 389 2.15 2.30 16.53
N PHE A 390 1.83 1.17 15.91
CA PHE A 390 0.47 0.85 15.47
C PHE A 390 -0.10 -0.29 16.30
N ALA A 391 -1.39 -0.19 16.64
CA ALA A 391 -2.15 -1.30 17.21
C ALA A 391 -2.86 -2.06 16.07
N ASN A 392 -2.61 -3.36 15.99
CA ASN A 392 -3.14 -4.20 14.92
C ASN A 392 -4.67 -4.20 14.90
N GLY A 393 -5.23 -4.25 13.69
CA GLY A 393 -6.62 -4.56 13.47
C GLY A 393 -6.86 -6.05 13.40
N SER A 394 -8.08 -6.44 13.08
CA SER A 394 -8.46 -7.84 12.86
C SER A 394 -9.46 -8.01 11.72
N TYR A 395 -9.65 -7.00 10.88
CA TYR A 395 -10.65 -7.00 9.82
C TYR A 395 -10.37 -8.10 8.79
N SER A 396 -9.11 -8.25 8.41
CA SER A 396 -8.64 -9.30 7.47
C SER A 396 -8.59 -10.70 8.09
N GLY A 397 -8.62 -10.80 9.43
CA GLY A 397 -8.31 -12.02 10.17
C GLY A 397 -6.81 -12.33 10.31
N LEU A 398 -5.93 -11.61 9.60
CA LEU A 398 -4.46 -11.78 9.67
C LEU A 398 -3.83 -11.06 10.88
N ASN A 399 -4.60 -10.18 11.53
CA ASN A 399 -4.15 -9.33 12.62
C ASN A 399 -2.94 -8.46 12.25
N GLN A 400 -3.00 -7.76 11.12
CA GLN A 400 -1.98 -6.80 10.70
C GLN A 400 -2.37 -5.37 11.09
N ALA A 401 -1.49 -4.41 10.81
CA ALA A 401 -1.76 -3.00 11.07
C ALA A 401 -1.85 -2.21 9.75
N VAL A 402 -0.71 -1.99 9.10
CA VAL A 402 -0.55 -1.11 7.95
C VAL A 402 -0.37 -1.96 6.70
N TRP A 403 -1.00 -1.57 5.58
CA TRP A 403 -0.96 -2.29 4.30
C TRP A 403 -0.43 -1.44 3.14
N THR A 404 -0.60 -0.11 3.20
CA THR A 404 -0.18 0.81 2.13
C THR A 404 0.46 2.08 2.70
N VAL A 405 1.41 2.65 1.96
CA VAL A 405 2.07 3.92 2.25
C VAL A 405 2.15 4.78 0.99
N GLU A 406 1.65 6.00 1.08
CA GLU A 406 1.68 6.98 0.00
C GLU A 406 2.03 8.37 0.54
N GLY A 407 2.27 9.35 -0.34
CA GLY A 407 2.57 10.69 0.14
C GLY A 407 2.86 11.71 -0.94
N ASN A 408 3.19 12.90 -0.49
CA ASN A 408 3.76 13.95 -1.32
C ASN A 408 4.97 14.57 -0.61
N GLY A 409 5.53 15.64 -1.15
CA GLY A 409 6.72 16.27 -0.57
C GLY A 409 6.54 16.86 0.84
N GLN A 410 5.33 16.89 1.40
CA GLN A 410 5.03 17.50 2.70
C GLN A 410 4.41 16.51 3.70
N TYR A 411 3.75 15.47 3.23
CA TYR A 411 3.02 14.52 4.07
C TYR A 411 3.18 13.10 3.59
N ILE A 412 3.13 12.18 4.54
CA ILE A 412 3.08 10.73 4.32
C ILE A 412 1.79 10.23 4.92
N VAL A 413 1.09 9.35 4.22
CA VAL A 413 -0.14 8.72 4.65
C VAL A 413 0.02 7.21 4.64
N TYR A 414 -0.43 6.59 5.73
CA TYR A 414 -0.48 5.15 5.91
C TYR A 414 -1.94 4.70 5.98
N GLY A 415 -2.23 3.61 5.28
CA GLY A 415 -3.54 2.96 5.28
C GLY A 415 -3.43 1.49 5.69
N GLY A 416 -4.45 0.97 6.35
CA GLY A 416 -4.55 -0.45 6.68
C GLY A 416 -5.78 -0.78 7.51
N GLU A 417 -5.64 -1.73 8.43
CA GLU A 417 -6.71 -2.18 9.34
C GLU A 417 -6.48 -1.79 10.81
N PHE A 418 -5.37 -1.13 11.13
CA PHE A 418 -5.00 -0.72 12.48
C PHE A 418 -6.10 0.07 13.20
N VAL A 419 -6.10 0.01 14.54
CA VAL A 419 -7.13 0.64 15.40
C VAL A 419 -6.60 1.79 16.28
N ALA A 420 -5.27 1.92 16.39
CA ALA A 420 -4.64 3.03 17.09
C ALA A 420 -3.22 3.30 16.55
N VAL A 421 -2.76 4.54 16.74
CA VAL A 421 -1.40 4.99 16.40
C VAL A 421 -0.82 5.77 17.57
N ASN A 422 0.35 5.38 18.07
CA ASN A 422 1.00 5.93 19.27
C ASN A 422 0.07 6.00 20.50
N GLY A 423 -0.80 4.98 20.66
CA GLY A 423 -1.80 4.92 21.73
C GLY A 423 -3.01 5.83 21.54
N ILE A 424 -3.09 6.59 20.44
CA ILE A 424 -4.26 7.42 20.08
C ILE A 424 -5.19 6.56 19.24
N HIS A 425 -6.48 6.50 19.62
CA HIS A 425 -7.51 5.86 18.80
C HIS A 425 -7.57 6.53 17.42
N GLN A 426 -7.18 5.77 16.40
CA GLN A 426 -7.14 6.18 15.01
C GLN A 426 -7.24 4.92 14.16
N GLN A 427 -8.32 4.78 13.40
CA GLN A 427 -8.60 3.55 12.66
C GLN A 427 -8.35 3.68 11.16
N GLY A 428 -7.54 2.78 10.62
CA GLY A 428 -7.38 2.50 9.20
C GLY A 428 -6.63 3.52 8.34
N LEU A 429 -6.54 4.78 8.76
CA LEU A 429 -5.80 5.84 8.06
C LEU A 429 -5.05 6.74 9.03
N VAL A 430 -3.83 7.15 8.71
CA VAL A 430 -3.08 8.15 9.49
C VAL A 430 -2.13 8.90 8.58
N ARG A 431 -1.95 10.20 8.81
CA ARG A 431 -0.93 10.99 8.14
C ARG A 431 0.09 11.58 9.10
N PHE A 432 1.29 11.77 8.59
CA PHE A 432 2.44 12.35 9.26
C PHE A 432 2.98 13.50 8.42
N SER A 433 3.62 14.46 9.08
CA SER A 433 4.46 15.44 8.39
C SER A 433 5.70 14.72 7.84
N ALA A 434 6.02 14.88 6.56
CA ALA A 434 7.29 14.45 5.98
C ALA A 434 8.48 15.24 6.58
N SER A 435 8.15 16.35 7.22
CA SER A 435 8.91 17.22 8.12
C SER A 435 9.17 16.78 9.56
N GLY A 436 10.38 16.89 10.08
CA GLY A 436 10.60 17.14 11.53
C GLY A 436 10.84 15.91 12.40
N GLY A 437 11.13 14.75 11.81
CA GLY A 437 11.68 13.61 12.52
C GLY A 437 13.16 13.81 12.87
N ASP A 438 13.60 13.22 13.99
CA ASP A 438 15.01 13.25 14.40
C ASP A 438 15.72 11.99 13.91
N ILE A 439 16.51 12.12 12.84
CA ILE A 439 17.30 11.00 12.30
C ILE A 439 18.29 10.40 13.32
N ASN A 440 18.68 11.16 14.35
CA ASN A 440 19.60 10.75 15.39
C ASN A 440 18.89 10.28 16.66
N ALA A 441 17.57 10.09 16.61
CA ALA A 441 16.82 9.54 17.72
C ALA A 441 17.50 8.25 18.19
N GLU A 442 17.84 8.19 19.47
CA GLU A 442 18.37 6.96 20.05
C GLU A 442 17.30 5.87 19.91
N TYR A 443 17.74 4.66 19.56
CA TYR A 443 16.86 3.50 19.63
C TYR A 443 16.30 3.42 21.06
N PRO A 444 14.98 3.46 21.25
CA PRO A 444 14.42 3.24 22.57
C PRO A 444 14.70 1.78 22.93
N GLY A 445 15.82 1.54 23.62
CA GLY A 445 16.13 0.23 24.16
C GLY A 445 14.93 -0.29 24.93
N ASP A 446 14.61 -1.57 24.74
CA ASP A 446 13.42 -2.26 25.23
C ASP A 446 13.06 -1.81 26.66
N ASN A 447 12.11 -0.88 26.73
CA ASN A 447 11.46 -0.47 27.96
C ASN A 447 9.98 -0.79 27.80
N GLY A 448 9.69 -2.09 27.74
CA GLY A 448 8.38 -2.59 28.15
C GLY A 448 7.96 -1.97 29.49
N GLY A 449 6.80 -1.31 29.49
CA GLY A 449 6.09 -1.00 30.72
C GLY A 449 5.29 0.29 30.72
N ASP A 450 4.05 0.19 30.25
CA ASP A 450 2.97 0.94 30.88
C ASP A 450 2.87 0.50 32.37
N LYS A 451 3.58 1.21 33.25
CA LYS A 451 3.40 1.13 34.70
C LYS A 451 2.45 2.23 35.13
N GLY A 452 1.17 2.02 34.86
CA GLY A 452 0.08 2.66 35.58
C GLY A 452 0.24 2.44 37.10
N LYS A 453 0.33 3.57 37.83
CA LYS A 453 0.45 3.61 39.28
C LYS A 453 -0.84 3.19 39.99
N ASP A 454 -0.65 2.49 41.10
CA ASP A 454 -1.51 2.38 42.29
C ASP A 454 -2.84 1.58 42.24
N LYS A 455 -2.88 0.42 42.93
CA LYS A 455 -3.40 0.31 44.31
C LYS A 455 -3.27 -1.10 44.92
N LYS A 456 -3.10 -1.08 46.24
CA LYS A 456 -2.79 -2.17 47.18
C LYS A 456 -3.85 -3.28 47.23
N GLY A 457 -3.37 -4.53 47.17
CA GLY A 457 -3.65 -5.57 48.18
C GLY A 457 -4.92 -6.42 48.05
N LYS A 458 -4.75 -7.71 47.74
CA LYS A 458 -5.03 -8.82 48.66
C LYS A 458 -4.56 -10.15 48.08
N LYS A 459 -3.80 -10.89 48.90
CA LYS A 459 -3.31 -12.25 48.66
C LYS A 459 -4.49 -13.22 48.61
N HIS A 460 -4.54 -14.08 47.60
CA HIS A 460 -5.11 -15.42 47.74
C HIS A 460 -4.25 -16.46 47.01
N LYS A 461 -3.62 -17.33 47.79
CA LYS A 461 -3.07 -18.62 47.35
C LYS A 461 -4.23 -19.56 47.05
N LYS A 462 -4.20 -20.28 45.92
CA LYS A 462 -4.37 -21.75 45.85
C LYS A 462 -4.35 -22.28 44.41
N GLY A 463 -3.66 -23.40 44.23
CA GLY A 463 -4.12 -24.49 43.36
C GLY A 463 -3.47 -24.63 41.99
N LYS A 464 -2.28 -25.26 41.95
CA LYS A 464 -1.79 -25.93 40.73
C LYS A 464 -2.80 -27.02 40.33
N LYS A 465 -3.32 -26.96 39.09
CA LYS A 465 -3.81 -28.13 38.35
C LYS A 465 -3.20 -28.08 36.95
N HIS A 466 -2.35 -29.05 36.66
CA HIS A 466 -1.89 -29.35 35.32
C HIS A 466 -3.08 -29.82 34.47
N LYS A 467 -3.38 -29.10 33.38
CA LYS A 467 -4.10 -29.65 32.23
C LYS A 467 -3.19 -29.54 31.02
N LYS A 468 -2.77 -30.70 30.50
CA LYS A 468 -2.16 -30.84 29.18
C LYS A 468 -3.22 -30.45 28.14
N GLY A 469 -3.11 -29.25 27.58
CA GLY A 469 -3.79 -28.86 26.34
C GLY A 469 -2.78 -28.97 25.20
N LYS A 470 -3.06 -29.84 24.22
CA LYS A 470 -2.31 -29.88 22.97
C LYS A 470 -2.43 -28.50 22.30
N LYS A 471 -1.32 -27.78 22.15
CA LYS A 471 -1.25 -26.63 21.23
C LYS A 471 -1.23 -27.20 19.82
N HIS A 472 -2.37 -27.15 19.13
CA HIS A 472 -2.35 -27.16 17.68
C HIS A 472 -1.89 -25.76 17.26
N LYS A 473 -0.68 -25.67 16.68
CA LYS A 473 -0.33 -24.53 15.82
C LYS A 473 -1.36 -24.54 14.69
N LYS A 474 -2.23 -23.54 14.62
CA LYS A 474 -2.90 -23.23 13.36
C LYS A 474 -1.80 -22.75 12.41
N GLN A 475 -1.72 -23.40 11.26
CA GLN A 475 -0.90 -23.00 10.14
C GLN A 475 -1.72 -21.95 9.39
N ASP A 476 -1.21 -20.73 9.31
CA ASP A 476 -1.91 -19.62 8.69
C ASP A 476 -1.58 -19.61 7.20
N VAL A 477 -2.38 -20.39 6.48
CA VAL A 477 -2.39 -20.45 5.02
C VAL A 477 -3.26 -19.29 4.54
N TRP A 478 -2.75 -18.50 3.59
CA TRP A 478 -3.56 -17.68 2.71
C TRP A 478 -4.60 -18.60 2.05
N ASN A 479 -5.84 -18.68 2.54
CA ASN A 479 -6.86 -19.44 1.83
C ASN A 479 -7.32 -18.62 0.63
N ASP A 480 -6.77 -18.96 -0.54
CA ASP A 480 -7.11 -18.41 -1.87
C ASP A 480 -8.51 -18.86 -2.37
N GLU A 481 -9.48 -19.08 -1.47
CA GLU A 481 -10.79 -19.65 -1.83
C GLU A 481 -11.85 -18.60 -2.25
N ASP A 482 -11.61 -17.30 -2.07
CA ASP A 482 -12.59 -16.26 -2.47
C ASP A 482 -12.59 -15.94 -4.00
N GLY A 483 -12.02 -16.84 -4.82
CA GLY A 483 -11.87 -16.68 -6.26
C GLY A 483 -12.52 -17.77 -7.13
N GLN A 484 -13.16 -18.79 -6.55
CA GLN A 484 -13.83 -19.86 -7.30
C GLN A 484 -15.34 -19.89 -7.02
N ASP A 485 -16.07 -18.92 -7.54
CA ASP A 485 -17.54 -19.02 -7.66
C ASP A 485 -17.97 -18.83 -9.12
N GLY A 486 -18.62 -19.86 -9.66
CA GLY A 486 -19.57 -19.73 -10.79
C GLY A 486 -19.12 -20.24 -12.17
N GLN A 487 -18.82 -21.54 -12.31
CA GLN A 487 -19.22 -22.23 -13.56
C GLN A 487 -20.66 -22.69 -13.37
N ASP A 488 -21.60 -21.81 -13.71
CA ASP A 488 -23.01 -22.22 -13.81
C ASP A 488 -23.18 -23.10 -15.04
N GLY A 489 -23.65 -24.32 -14.79
CA GLY A 489 -24.03 -25.28 -15.80
C GLY A 489 -25.16 -24.77 -16.68
N GLN A 490 -24.98 -24.93 -17.98
CA GLN A 490 -26.10 -25.00 -18.90
C GLN A 490 -26.54 -26.46 -18.98
N ASP A 491 -27.73 -26.70 -18.44
CA ASP A 491 -28.55 -27.85 -18.76
C ASP A 491 -28.87 -27.82 -20.27
N ASP A 492 -28.48 -28.86 -20.98
CA ASP A 492 -29.22 -29.33 -22.16
C ASP A 492 -29.56 -30.80 -21.91
N GLN A 493 -30.85 -31.03 -21.62
CA GLN A 493 -31.51 -32.31 -21.70
C GLN A 493 -31.72 -32.64 -23.19
N ASP A 494 -31.26 -33.79 -23.64
CA ASP A 494 -32.14 -34.85 -24.18
C ASP A 494 -31.34 -35.97 -24.87
N ASP A 495 -31.95 -37.15 -24.85
CA ASP A 495 -31.67 -38.38 -25.60
C ASP A 495 -30.68 -39.39 -25.00
N GLN A 496 -31.20 -40.17 -24.04
CA GLN A 496 -30.92 -41.60 -23.95
C GLN A 496 -31.83 -42.34 -24.93
N ASP A 497 -31.25 -43.10 -25.87
CA ASP A 497 -31.53 -44.53 -26.08
C ASP A 497 -30.93 -44.98 -27.43
N HIS A 498 -29.91 -45.85 -27.37
CA HIS A 498 -29.90 -47.13 -28.09
C HIS A 498 -28.60 -47.90 -27.80
N ASP A 499 -28.75 -48.92 -26.95
CA ASP A 499 -28.44 -50.35 -27.18
C ASP A 499 -27.09 -50.76 -27.82
N GLY A 500 -26.44 -51.75 -27.19
CA GLY A 500 -25.38 -52.53 -27.85
C GLY A 500 -24.19 -52.93 -26.99
N GLY A 501 -24.40 -53.78 -25.98
CA GLY A 501 -23.32 -54.56 -25.38
C GLY A 501 -23.10 -55.88 -26.11
N ARG A 502 -21.86 -56.17 -26.52
CA ARG A 502 -21.13 -57.47 -26.47
C ARG A 502 -19.96 -57.46 -27.47
N GLN A 503 -18.73 -57.59 -26.96
CA GLN A 503 -17.93 -58.83 -26.94
C GLN A 503 -17.58 -59.31 -28.34
N ASP A 504 -16.30 -59.28 -28.66
CA ASP A 504 -15.64 -60.37 -29.36
C ASP A 504 -14.25 -60.57 -28.76
N ASP A 505 -14.04 -61.79 -28.28
CA ASP A 505 -12.78 -62.37 -27.86
C ASP A 505 -11.96 -62.80 -29.09
N GLN A 506 -10.66 -62.99 -28.85
CA GLN A 506 -9.67 -63.82 -29.57
C GLN A 506 -8.84 -63.17 -30.69
N ASP A 507 -7.55 -63.07 -30.35
CA ASP A 507 -6.41 -63.68 -31.06
C ASP A 507 -6.24 -63.37 -32.56
N ASP A 508 -5.19 -62.64 -32.94
CA ASP A 508 -3.90 -63.27 -33.24
C ASP A 508 -2.87 -62.27 -33.80
N GLU A 509 -1.64 -62.48 -33.34
CA GLU A 509 -0.35 -62.30 -34.03
C GLU A 509 0.04 -61.01 -34.78
N ARG A 510 1.08 -60.39 -34.18
CA ARG A 510 2.24 -59.62 -34.71
C ARG A 510 2.32 -58.12 -34.45
#